data_AF-A0A554VE99-F1
#
_entry.id   AF-A0A554VE99-F1
#
_cell.length_a   1.000
_cell.length_b   1.000
_cell.length_c   1.000
_cell.angle_alpha   90.00
_cell.angle_beta   90.00
_cell.angle_gamma   90.00
#
_symmetry.space_group_name_H-M   'P 1'
#
loop_
_entity.id
_entity.type
_entity.pdbx_description
1 polymer ?
#
loop_
_entity_poly.entity_id
_entity_poly.type
_entity_poly.pdbx_seq_one_letter_code
_entity_poly.pdbx_strand_id
1 'polypeptide(L)'
;MKSKIHFFLMMVTMAICSQVFAQRPSFNKNKDILIACFDIKPDPDDIHAVAALGSMLAHPDLSGVNYFAVAGAYGGQGGSYLQSNSLFNMAFGNNWTDAHSNRSAAIAAITSKVVPILQNGGKVWVQEGGQSDVTADWLMPVINASNGINSNTTKNNVI
;
A
#
# COMPACT_ATOMS: atom_id res chain seq x y z
N MET A 1 30.33 -33.98 -33.26
CA MET A 1 29.67 -32.70 -33.64
C MET A 1 28.22 -32.62 -33.17
N LYS A 2 27.38 -33.64 -33.41
CA LYS A 2 25.96 -33.67 -33.01
C LYS A 2 25.72 -33.47 -31.50
N SER A 3 26.51 -34.09 -30.62
CA SER A 3 26.36 -33.95 -29.15
C SER A 3 26.61 -32.51 -28.64
N LYS A 4 27.56 -31.77 -29.24
CA LYS A 4 27.83 -30.37 -28.86
C LYS A 4 26.69 -29.42 -29.27
N ILE A 5 26.02 -29.72 -30.40
CA ILE A 5 24.85 -28.96 -30.88
C ILE A 5 23.64 -29.19 -29.96
N HIS A 6 23.41 -30.42 -29.49
CA HIS A 6 22.31 -30.70 -28.55
C HIS A 6 22.54 -30.04 -27.19
N PHE A 7 23.79 -30.04 -26.71
CA PHE A 7 24.15 -29.39 -25.45
C PHE A 7 23.99 -27.86 -25.52
N PHE A 8 24.39 -27.26 -26.64
CA PHE A 8 24.19 -25.83 -26.90
C PHE A 8 22.70 -25.47 -27.01
N LEU A 9 21.91 -26.28 -27.73
CA LEU A 9 20.47 -26.05 -27.87
C LEU A 9 19.74 -26.19 -26.52
N MET A 10 20.17 -27.10 -25.67
CA MET A 10 19.64 -27.28 -24.30
C MET A 10 19.99 -26.11 -23.37
N MET A 11 21.20 -25.55 -23.46
CA MET A 11 21.54 -24.31 -22.71
C MET A 11 20.70 -23.12 -23.17
N VAL A 12 20.48 -22.98 -24.49
CA VAL A 12 19.69 -21.89 -25.06
C VAL A 12 18.22 -21.99 -24.62
N THR A 13 17.62 -23.19 -24.64
CA THR A 13 16.23 -23.36 -24.15
C THR A 13 16.10 -23.13 -22.64
N MET A 14 17.10 -23.50 -21.83
CA MET A 14 17.08 -23.28 -20.38
C MET A 14 17.26 -21.79 -20.01
N ALA A 15 18.03 -21.03 -20.80
CA ALA A 15 18.18 -19.58 -20.66
C ALA A 15 16.92 -18.82 -21.10
N ILE A 16 16.15 -19.32 -22.09
CA ILE A 16 14.89 -18.71 -22.53
C ILE A 16 13.77 -18.98 -21.50
N CYS A 17 13.73 -20.17 -20.87
CA CYS A 17 12.73 -20.50 -19.84
C CYS A 17 12.86 -19.68 -18.55
N SER A 18 14.02 -19.08 -18.26
CA SER A 18 14.22 -18.28 -17.03
C SER A 18 13.75 -16.83 -17.16
N GLN A 19 13.29 -16.39 -18.34
CA GLN A 19 12.95 -15.00 -18.64
C GLN A 19 11.43 -14.69 -18.59
N VAL A 20 10.55 -15.66 -18.29
CA VAL A 20 9.09 -15.49 -18.57
C VAL A 20 8.20 -15.32 -17.33
N PHE A 21 8.75 -15.32 -16.11
CA PHE A 21 7.96 -14.94 -14.93
C PHE A 21 8.47 -13.62 -14.36
N ALA A 22 7.78 -12.52 -14.66
CA ALA A 22 7.91 -11.30 -13.88
C ALA A 22 7.63 -11.66 -12.41
N GLN A 23 8.67 -11.63 -11.57
CA GLN A 23 8.55 -11.92 -10.16
C GLN A 23 7.50 -10.98 -9.57
N ARG A 24 6.46 -11.53 -8.92
CA ARG A 24 5.48 -10.71 -8.22
C ARG A 24 6.23 -9.81 -7.23
N PRO A 25 5.90 -8.50 -7.18
CA PRO A 25 6.46 -7.64 -6.15
C PRO A 25 6.26 -8.27 -4.77
N SER A 26 7.23 -8.09 -3.88
CA SER A 26 7.16 -8.52 -2.48
C SER A 26 7.44 -7.33 -1.58
N PHE A 27 6.75 -7.26 -0.45
CA PHE A 27 6.90 -6.17 0.50
C PHE A 27 8.29 -6.22 1.15
N ASN A 28 9.06 -5.15 1.02
CA ASN A 28 10.35 -5.02 1.66
C ASN A 28 10.24 -4.19 2.95
N LYS A 29 10.26 -4.87 4.10
CA LYS A 29 10.12 -4.26 5.44
C LYS A 29 11.11 -3.12 5.73
N ASN A 30 12.26 -3.06 5.05
CA ASN A 30 13.29 -2.06 5.30
C ASN A 30 13.09 -0.75 4.54
N LYS A 31 12.25 -0.74 3.50
CA LYS A 31 12.12 0.43 2.61
C LYS A 31 10.70 0.73 2.17
N ASP A 32 9.78 -0.22 2.26
CA ASP A 32 8.41 -0.06 1.81
C ASP A 32 7.51 0.44 2.94
N ILE A 33 6.31 0.92 2.60
CA ILE A 33 5.24 1.26 3.54
C ILE A 33 3.92 0.70 3.08
N LEU A 34 3.08 0.24 4.01
CA LEU A 34 1.66 -0.08 3.77
C LEU A 34 0.78 1.11 4.16
N ILE A 35 -0.01 1.63 3.22
CA ILE A 35 -1.10 2.57 3.51
C ILE A 35 -2.39 1.77 3.56
N ALA A 36 -2.98 1.66 4.75
CA ALA A 36 -4.18 0.86 4.98
C ALA A 36 -5.41 1.76 5.10
N CYS A 37 -6.13 1.92 3.99
CA CYS A 37 -7.34 2.71 3.88
C CYS A 37 -8.56 1.85 4.23
N PHE A 38 -9.34 2.31 5.21
CA PHE A 38 -10.60 1.70 5.61
C PHE A 38 -11.71 2.72 5.42
N ASP A 39 -12.73 2.38 4.64
CA ASP A 39 -13.85 3.29 4.35
C ASP A 39 -14.82 3.37 5.54
N ILE A 40 -15.18 2.24 6.17
CA ILE A 40 -15.95 2.17 7.44
C ILE A 40 -17.36 2.76 7.28
N LYS A 41 -17.92 2.67 6.05
CA LYS A 41 -19.19 3.31 5.73
C LYS A 41 -19.91 2.61 4.57
N PRO A 42 -21.16 2.16 4.74
CA PRO A 42 -21.90 1.97 5.98
C PRO A 42 -21.63 0.62 6.65
N ASP A 43 -20.72 -0.18 6.10
CA ASP A 43 -20.69 -1.62 6.29
C ASP A 43 -19.94 -2.01 7.58
N PRO A 44 -20.60 -2.65 8.57
CA PRO A 44 -19.97 -2.98 9.85
C PRO A 44 -18.82 -4.00 9.74
N ASP A 45 -18.75 -4.77 8.66
CA ASP A 45 -17.66 -5.71 8.43
C ASP A 45 -16.31 -5.04 8.14
N ASP A 46 -16.30 -3.76 7.72
CA ASP A 46 -15.06 -2.98 7.61
C ASP A 46 -14.33 -2.85 8.97
N ILE A 47 -15.09 -2.85 10.07
CA ILE A 47 -14.53 -2.83 11.44
C ILE A 47 -13.76 -4.12 11.72
N HIS A 48 -14.22 -5.26 11.20
CA HIS A 48 -13.49 -6.52 11.34
C HIS A 48 -12.18 -6.50 10.55
N ALA A 49 -12.13 -5.83 9.39
CA ALA A 49 -10.89 -5.66 8.62
C ALA A 49 -9.84 -4.86 9.41
N VAL A 50 -10.26 -3.83 10.15
CA VAL A 50 -9.38 -3.06 11.06
C VAL A 50 -8.80 -3.98 12.14
N ALA A 51 -9.66 -4.74 12.83
CA ALA A 51 -9.24 -5.67 13.88
C ALA A 51 -8.31 -6.77 13.35
N ALA A 52 -8.60 -7.31 12.16
CA ALA A 52 -7.79 -8.32 11.50
C ALA A 52 -6.39 -7.78 11.18
N LEU A 53 -6.28 -6.63 10.51
CA LEU A 53 -4.99 -6.04 10.18
C LEU A 53 -4.20 -5.67 11.45
N GLY A 54 -4.85 -5.06 12.44
CA GLY A 54 -4.22 -4.75 13.73
C GLY A 54 -3.64 -5.99 14.42
N SER A 55 -4.40 -7.09 14.43
CA SER A 55 -3.96 -8.37 15.00
C SER A 55 -2.79 -8.98 14.23
N MET A 56 -2.83 -8.91 12.89
CA MET A 56 -1.73 -9.36 12.04
C MET A 56 -0.44 -8.56 12.31
N LEU A 57 -0.52 -7.23 12.33
CA LEU A 57 0.64 -6.35 12.54
C LEU A 57 1.23 -6.48 13.96
N ALA A 58 0.43 -6.88 14.94
CA ALA A 58 0.91 -7.20 16.29
C ALA A 58 1.66 -8.54 16.39
N HIS A 59 1.48 -9.45 15.42
CA HIS A 59 2.12 -10.77 15.44
C HIS A 59 3.64 -10.66 15.16
N PRO A 60 4.50 -11.43 15.86
CA PRO A 60 5.96 -11.36 15.67
C PRO A 60 6.45 -11.51 14.23
N ASP A 61 5.78 -12.35 13.43
CA ASP A 61 6.15 -12.57 12.02
C ASP A 61 6.01 -11.31 11.15
N LEU A 62 5.14 -10.38 11.54
CA LEU A 62 4.93 -9.10 10.86
C LEU A 62 5.57 -7.93 11.63
N SER A 63 6.35 -8.21 12.66
CA SER A 63 7.19 -7.20 13.31
C SER A 63 8.07 -6.49 12.28
N GLY A 64 8.21 -5.17 12.47
CA GLY A 64 8.97 -4.28 11.59
C GLY A 64 8.29 -3.91 10.26
N VAL A 65 7.04 -4.33 10.01
CA VAL A 65 6.27 -3.78 8.89
C VAL A 65 6.02 -2.30 9.15
N ASN A 66 6.46 -1.45 8.23
CA ASN A 66 6.15 -0.03 8.22
C ASN A 66 4.76 0.16 7.60
N TYR A 67 3.85 0.82 8.32
CA TYR A 67 2.48 1.04 7.87
C TYR A 67 1.98 2.42 8.28
N PHE A 68 0.83 2.82 7.76
CA PHE A 68 0.05 3.97 8.22
C PHE A 68 -1.42 3.73 7.88
N ALA A 69 -2.30 3.73 8.87
CA ALA A 69 -3.72 3.45 8.66
C ALA A 69 -4.55 4.73 8.46
N VAL A 70 -5.67 4.61 7.75
CA VAL A 70 -6.56 5.73 7.42
C VAL A 70 -7.99 5.29 7.69
N ALA A 71 -8.65 5.92 8.66
CA ALA A 71 -10.07 5.73 8.92
C ALA A 71 -10.89 6.65 8.01
N GLY A 72 -12.10 6.23 7.60
CA GLY A 72 -12.99 7.08 6.83
C GLY A 72 -12.52 7.33 5.40
N ALA A 73 -11.76 6.40 4.83
CA ALA A 73 -11.30 6.44 3.46
C ALA A 73 -12.40 6.04 2.48
N TYR A 74 -13.59 6.64 2.60
CA TYR A 74 -14.70 6.45 1.67
C TYR A 74 -14.71 7.55 0.61
N GLY A 75 -15.33 7.29 -0.53
CA GLY A 75 -15.59 8.23 -1.62
C GLY A 75 -16.97 8.86 -1.54
N GLY A 76 -17.70 8.88 -2.65
CA GLY A 76 -19.06 9.46 -2.71
C GLY A 76 -20.20 8.60 -2.11
N GLN A 77 -19.90 7.49 -1.42
CA GLN A 77 -20.94 6.56 -0.97
C GLN A 77 -21.85 7.13 0.12
N GLY A 78 -23.12 6.69 0.10
CA GLY A 78 -24.15 7.06 1.07
C GLY A 78 -24.02 6.30 2.40
N GLY A 79 -25.00 6.46 3.28
CA GLY A 79 -25.07 5.75 4.56
C GLY A 79 -24.34 6.43 5.72
N SER A 80 -24.31 5.75 6.87
CA SER A 80 -23.75 6.28 8.12
C SER A 80 -22.31 5.80 8.29
N TYR A 81 -21.41 6.74 8.60
CA TYR A 81 -20.05 6.38 9.04
C TYR A 81 -20.10 5.74 10.43
N LEU A 82 -19.34 4.67 10.63
CA LEU A 82 -19.25 3.98 11.90
C LEU A 82 -18.04 4.48 12.70
N GLN A 83 -18.31 5.30 13.71
CA GLN A 83 -17.27 5.86 14.59
C GLN A 83 -16.47 4.73 15.25
N SER A 84 -15.17 4.67 14.94
CA SER A 84 -14.33 3.52 15.29
C SER A 84 -12.94 3.91 15.85
N ASN A 85 -12.74 5.18 16.21
CA ASN A 85 -11.45 5.72 16.65
C ASN A 85 -10.85 4.94 17.84
N SER A 86 -11.69 4.41 18.73
CA SER A 86 -11.24 3.53 19.83
C SER A 86 -10.54 2.26 19.32
N LEU A 87 -11.09 1.63 18.29
CA LEU A 87 -10.48 0.46 17.65
C LEU A 87 -9.20 0.83 16.90
N PHE A 88 -9.16 1.94 16.18
CA PHE A 88 -7.94 2.42 15.51
C PHE A 88 -6.81 2.70 16.51
N ASN A 89 -7.12 3.33 17.65
CA ASN A 89 -6.15 3.53 18.72
C ASN A 89 -5.64 2.21 19.30
N MET A 90 -6.50 1.21 19.44
CA MET A 90 -6.10 -0.12 19.91
C MET A 90 -5.24 -0.86 18.90
N ALA A 91 -5.61 -0.82 17.62
CA ALA A 91 -4.96 -1.56 16.53
C ALA A 91 -3.63 -0.93 16.08
N PHE A 92 -3.56 0.40 16.05
CA PHE A 92 -2.48 1.14 15.40
C PHE A 92 -1.80 2.19 16.29
N GLY A 93 -2.26 2.38 17.53
CA GLY A 93 -1.72 3.40 18.44
C GLY A 93 -1.86 4.79 17.84
N ASN A 94 -0.72 5.47 17.63
CA ASN A 94 -0.65 6.80 17.00
C ASN A 94 -0.36 6.74 15.48
N ASN A 95 -0.32 5.55 14.89
CA ASN A 95 0.13 5.35 13.51
C ASN A 95 -1.03 5.31 12.51
N TRP A 96 -1.97 6.25 12.65
CA TRP A 96 -3.14 6.35 11.79
C TRP A 96 -3.67 7.80 11.71
N THR A 97 -4.59 8.06 10.78
CA THR A 97 -5.28 9.34 10.63
C THR A 97 -6.76 9.16 10.29
N ASP A 98 -7.58 10.19 10.54
CA ASP A 98 -9.03 10.16 10.37
C ASP A 98 -9.46 11.07 9.19
N ALA A 99 -9.70 10.46 8.03
CA ALA A 99 -10.15 11.15 6.83
C ALA A 99 -11.66 11.51 6.88
N HIS A 100 -12.44 10.86 7.74
CA HIS A 100 -13.84 11.22 7.97
C HIS A 100 -13.93 12.58 8.68
N SER A 101 -13.15 12.78 9.74
CA SER A 101 -13.14 14.02 10.51
C SER A 101 -12.43 15.16 9.79
N ASN A 102 -11.31 14.89 9.11
CA ASN A 102 -10.54 15.89 8.36
C ASN A 102 -9.74 15.25 7.22
N ARG A 103 -10.40 15.13 6.06
CA ARG A 103 -9.80 14.57 4.84
C ARG A 103 -8.51 15.29 4.44
N SER A 104 -8.48 16.62 4.44
CA SER A 104 -7.29 17.37 4.02
C SER A 104 -6.08 17.08 4.92
N ALA A 105 -6.27 17.02 6.24
CA ALA A 105 -5.22 16.66 7.18
C ALA A 105 -4.76 15.21 7.00
N ALA A 106 -5.69 14.29 6.76
CA ALA A 106 -5.37 12.89 6.48
C ALA A 106 -4.52 12.74 5.21
N ILE A 107 -4.89 13.42 4.12
CA ILE A 107 -4.11 13.42 2.86
C ILE A 107 -2.71 13.97 3.10
N ALA A 108 -2.57 15.10 3.81
CA ALA A 108 -1.27 15.66 4.14
C ALA A 108 -0.41 14.68 4.99
N ALA A 109 -1.03 14.00 5.95
CA ALA A 109 -0.35 12.99 6.77
C ALA A 109 0.15 11.82 5.90
N ILE A 110 -0.68 11.27 5.02
CA ILE A 110 -0.29 10.19 4.09
C ILE A 110 0.86 10.65 3.20
N THR A 111 0.74 11.80 2.53
CA THR A 111 1.79 12.36 1.67
C THR A 111 3.12 12.51 2.42
N SER A 112 3.09 12.98 3.67
CA SER A 112 4.31 13.12 4.49
C SER A 112 5.03 11.79 4.78
N LYS A 113 4.28 10.68 4.85
CA LYS A 113 4.82 9.33 5.03
C LYS A 113 5.33 8.73 3.71
N VAL A 114 4.61 8.98 2.62
CA VAL A 114 4.84 8.35 1.31
C VAL A 114 6.00 8.99 0.53
N VAL A 115 6.11 10.32 0.53
CA VAL A 115 7.16 11.03 -0.23
C VAL A 115 8.57 10.51 0.05
N PRO A 116 9.04 10.40 1.32
CA PRO A 116 10.39 9.90 1.57
C PRO A 116 10.59 8.44 1.16
N ILE A 117 9.53 7.62 1.20
CA ILE A 117 9.59 6.22 0.75
C ILE A 117 9.83 6.16 -0.76
N LEU A 118 9.08 6.92 -1.53
CA LEU A 118 9.22 6.97 -2.99
C LEU A 118 10.54 7.61 -3.43
N GLN A 119 10.99 8.68 -2.76
CA GLN A 119 12.28 9.33 -3.03
C GLN A 119 13.47 8.38 -2.83
N ASN A 120 13.36 7.46 -1.86
CA ASN A 120 14.40 6.46 -1.55
C ASN A 120 14.25 5.16 -2.36
N GLY A 121 13.37 5.12 -3.38
CA GLY A 121 13.17 3.94 -4.22
C GLY A 121 12.45 2.77 -3.51
N GLY A 122 11.79 3.06 -2.39
CA GLY A 122 10.84 2.17 -1.73
C GLY A 122 9.49 2.13 -2.47
N LYS A 123 8.63 1.21 -2.04
CA LYS A 123 7.28 1.04 -2.57
C LYS A 123 6.22 1.38 -1.52
N VAL A 124 5.10 1.90 -2.01
CA VAL A 124 3.91 2.20 -1.23
C VAL A 124 2.87 1.16 -1.61
N TRP A 125 2.54 0.30 -0.67
CA TRP A 125 1.52 -0.73 -0.84
C TRP A 125 0.21 -0.18 -0.32
N VAL A 126 -0.85 -0.25 -1.12
CA VAL A 126 -2.16 0.28 -0.76
C VAL A 126 -3.12 -0.87 -0.52
N GLN A 127 -3.63 -0.95 0.70
CA GLN A 127 -4.88 -1.65 0.97
C GLN A 127 -5.98 -0.60 0.88
N GLU A 128 -6.86 -0.72 -0.11
CA GLU A 128 -8.00 0.18 -0.27
C GLU A 128 -9.29 -0.50 0.22
N GLY A 129 -10.14 0.27 0.92
CA GLY A 129 -11.51 -0.12 1.23
C GLY A 129 -12.38 -0.14 -0.03
N GLY A 130 -13.71 -0.22 0.12
CA GLY A 130 -14.67 -0.28 -0.98
C GLY A 130 -14.61 0.92 -1.93
N GLN A 131 -15.68 1.71 -2.03
CA GLN A 131 -15.61 2.92 -2.86
C GLN A 131 -14.76 3.98 -2.14
N SER A 132 -13.50 4.13 -2.53
CA SER A 132 -12.56 5.11 -1.97
C SER A 132 -11.87 5.94 -3.03
N ASP A 133 -11.74 7.25 -2.76
CA ASP A 133 -10.94 8.19 -3.56
C ASP A 133 -9.65 8.62 -2.84
N VAL A 134 -9.36 8.10 -1.64
CA VAL A 134 -8.23 8.57 -0.81
C VAL A 134 -6.90 8.37 -1.52
N THR A 135 -6.70 7.25 -2.20
CA THR A 135 -5.45 7.01 -2.94
C THR A 135 -5.25 7.96 -4.10
N ALA A 136 -6.30 8.28 -4.84
CA ALA A 136 -6.23 9.32 -5.86
C ALA A 136 -5.88 10.68 -5.23
N ASP A 137 -6.51 11.02 -4.10
CA ASP A 137 -6.36 12.30 -3.42
C ASP A 137 -4.93 12.54 -2.89
N TRP A 138 -4.24 11.52 -2.35
CA TRP A 138 -2.85 11.69 -1.89
C TRP A 138 -1.81 11.53 -3.00
N LEU A 139 -2.13 10.81 -4.09
CA LEU A 139 -1.24 10.71 -5.25
C LEU A 139 -1.09 12.04 -5.98
N MET A 140 -2.16 12.82 -6.09
CA MET A 140 -2.11 14.09 -6.81
C MET A 140 -1.09 15.10 -6.27
N PRO A 141 -1.08 15.46 -4.97
CA PRO A 141 -0.06 16.35 -4.43
C PRO A 141 1.35 15.73 -4.50
N VAL A 142 1.48 14.39 -4.44
CA VAL A 142 2.78 13.71 -4.61
C VAL A 142 3.36 13.95 -6.00
N ILE A 143 2.57 13.80 -7.07
CA ILE A 143 3.01 13.93 -8.47
C ILE A 143 3.20 15.39 -8.87
N ASN A 144 2.37 16.30 -8.34
CA ASN A 144 2.40 17.72 -8.72
C ASN A 144 3.44 18.55 -7.95
N ALA A 145 4.02 18.01 -6.88
CA ALA A 145 5.03 18.71 -6.10
C ALA A 145 6.41 18.67 -6.77
N SER A 146 7.24 19.69 -6.53
CA SER A 146 8.65 19.71 -6.95
C SER A 146 9.54 18.84 -6.04
N ASN A 147 9.18 17.56 -5.87
CA ASN A 147 9.82 16.61 -4.95
C ASN A 147 10.63 15.50 -5.67
N GLY A 148 10.70 15.53 -7.00
CA GLY A 148 11.41 14.52 -7.82
C GLY A 148 10.61 13.24 -8.08
N ILE A 149 9.37 13.12 -7.59
CA ILE A 149 8.47 12.01 -7.85
C ILE A 149 7.60 12.38 -9.06
N ASN A 150 7.58 11.53 -10.08
CA ASN A 150 6.77 11.73 -11.27
C ASN A 150 5.84 10.52 -11.51
N SER A 151 4.99 10.60 -12.53
CA SER A 151 4.02 9.55 -12.85
C SER A 151 4.64 8.18 -13.16
N ASN A 152 5.89 8.12 -13.65
CA ASN A 152 6.57 6.84 -13.85
C ASN A 152 6.97 6.22 -12.51
N THR A 153 7.45 7.03 -11.56
CA THR A 153 7.76 6.55 -10.20
C THR A 153 6.52 6.00 -9.53
N THR A 154 5.42 6.76 -9.52
CA THR A 154 4.19 6.30 -8.86
C THR A 154 3.61 5.06 -9.53
N LYS A 155 3.62 4.98 -10.87
CA LYS A 155 3.17 3.79 -11.61
C LYS A 155 3.96 2.51 -11.28
N ASN A 156 5.25 2.62 -10.93
CA ASN A 156 6.11 1.46 -10.66
C ASN A 156 6.21 1.11 -9.16
N ASN A 157 5.98 2.10 -8.29
CA ASN A 157 6.28 1.99 -6.87
C ASN A 157 5.05 2.15 -5.98
N VAL A 158 3.88 2.49 -6.51
CA VAL A 158 2.61 2.40 -5.80
C VAL A 158 1.92 1.13 -6.28
N ILE A 159 1.69 0.19 -5.35
CA ILE A 159 1.17 -1.15 -5.61
C ILE A 159 -0.18 -1.31 -4.92
#